data_AF-A0A396NS07-F1
#
_entry.id   AF-A0A396NS07-F1
#
_cell.length_a   1.000
_cell.length_b   1.000
_cell.length_c   1.000
_cell.angle_alpha   90.00
_cell.angle_beta   90.00
_cell.angle_gamma   90.00
#
_symmetry.space_group_name_H-M   'P 1'
#
loop_
_entity.id
_entity.type
_entity.pdbx_description
1 polymer ?
#
loop_
_entity_poly.entity_id
_entity_poly.type
_entity_poly.pdbx_seq_one_letter_code
_entity_poly.pdbx_strand_id
1 'polypeptide(L)'
;MFTKPKYGWTEIHLEDFEGLGSYTQDIPVFVLKKGVQSVQEWTPLELWFDEEGSAFTLTADEETKIVTEGEFGTEEYHIKCSKLDLIREIKNDIEKYFPDWVAFSEEYAYAEEEAEAQEIYQNRERLLRELLAELETALQKYTK
;
A
#
# COMPACT_ATOMS: atom_id res chain seq x y z
N MET A 1 0.16 -1.91 -9.70
CA MET A 1 -1.03 -1.24 -9.20
C MET A 1 -1.99 -2.22 -8.56
N PHE A 2 -2.69 -1.76 -7.53
CA PHE A 2 -3.48 -2.59 -6.63
C PHE A 2 -4.85 -2.91 -7.23
N THR A 3 -5.21 -4.18 -7.19
CA THR A 3 -6.56 -4.61 -7.52
C THR A 3 -7.50 -4.37 -6.34
N LYS A 4 -8.80 -4.50 -6.61
CA LYS A 4 -9.82 -4.34 -5.58
C LYS A 4 -9.52 -5.31 -4.42
N PRO A 5 -9.41 -4.84 -3.16
CA PRO A 5 -9.08 -5.71 -2.06
C PRO A 5 -10.21 -6.68 -1.74
N LYS A 6 -9.83 -7.85 -1.21
CA LYS A 6 -10.76 -8.87 -0.76
C LYS A 6 -10.22 -9.52 0.51
N TYR A 7 -10.93 -9.32 1.62
CA TYR A 7 -10.53 -9.84 2.94
C TYR A 7 -9.09 -9.46 3.32
N GLY A 8 -8.69 -8.22 3.05
CA GLY A 8 -7.36 -7.70 3.33
C GLY A 8 -6.29 -8.01 2.30
N TRP A 9 -6.57 -8.94 1.37
CA TRP A 9 -5.69 -9.23 0.25
C TRP A 9 -5.86 -8.25 -0.89
N THR A 10 -4.79 -7.98 -1.63
CA THR A 10 -4.81 -7.31 -2.94
C THR A 10 -3.73 -7.88 -3.86
N GLU A 11 -3.99 -7.87 -5.17
CA GLU A 11 -2.96 -8.19 -6.16
C GLU A 11 -2.25 -6.90 -6.59
N ILE A 12 -0.96 -7.00 -6.87
CA ILE A 12 -0.07 -5.89 -7.17
C ILE A 12 0.52 -6.12 -8.56
N HIS A 13 0.01 -5.40 -9.57
CA HIS A 13 0.40 -5.62 -10.97
C HIS A 13 1.23 -4.46 -11.52
N LEU A 14 2.53 -4.62 -11.73
CA LEU A 14 3.39 -3.56 -12.27
C LEU A 14 4.09 -4.05 -13.55
N GLU A 15 3.62 -3.55 -14.70
CA GLU A 15 4.03 -4.08 -16.01
C GLU A 15 3.88 -5.62 -16.06
N ASP A 16 4.99 -6.35 -16.19
CA ASP A 16 5.01 -7.82 -16.26
C ASP A 16 5.14 -8.48 -14.87
N PHE A 17 5.25 -7.69 -13.78
CA PHE A 17 5.31 -8.20 -12.42
C PHE A 17 3.91 -8.36 -11.82
N GLU A 18 3.67 -9.52 -11.20
CA GLU A 18 2.50 -9.81 -10.38
C GLU A 18 2.97 -10.27 -8.99
N GLY A 19 2.41 -9.66 -7.94
CA GLY A 19 2.63 -10.06 -6.56
C GLY A 19 1.39 -9.85 -5.70
N LEU A 20 1.45 -10.23 -4.43
CA LEU A 20 0.34 -10.14 -3.48
C LEU A 20 0.69 -9.24 -2.29
N GLY A 21 -0.30 -8.50 -1.80
CA GLY A 21 -0.27 -7.92 -0.46
C GLY A 21 -1.21 -8.73 0.44
N SER A 22 -0.66 -9.34 1.50
CA SER A 22 -1.46 -10.08 2.47
C SER A 22 -2.14 -9.19 3.52
N TYR A 23 -3.25 -9.68 4.08
CA TYR A 23 -3.91 -9.13 5.26
C TYR A 23 -3.04 -9.14 6.53
N THR A 24 -1.94 -9.90 6.56
CA THR A 24 -0.97 -9.87 7.68
C THR A 24 -0.34 -8.48 7.86
N GLN A 25 -0.39 -7.66 6.81
CA GLN A 25 -0.01 -6.27 6.84
C GLN A 25 -1.25 -5.41 6.52
N ASP A 26 -1.44 -4.32 7.25
CA ASP A 26 -2.45 -3.33 6.89
C ASP A 26 -1.98 -2.53 5.67
N ILE A 27 -2.13 -3.13 4.48
CA ILE A 27 -1.62 -2.64 3.19
C ILE A 27 -1.87 -1.14 3.00
N PRO A 28 -3.11 -0.60 3.09
CA PRO A 28 -3.34 0.82 2.86
C PRO A 28 -2.61 1.70 3.88
N VAL A 29 -2.59 1.34 5.16
CA VAL A 29 -1.88 2.12 6.18
C VAL A 29 -0.37 2.07 5.95
N PHE A 30 0.17 0.88 5.65
CA PHE A 30 1.58 0.64 5.42
C PHE A 30 2.12 1.49 4.25
N VAL A 31 1.49 1.36 3.08
CA VAL A 31 1.97 2.03 1.85
C VAL A 31 1.81 3.54 1.91
N LEU A 32 0.73 4.04 2.54
CA LEU A 32 0.53 5.48 2.69
C LEU A 32 1.56 6.08 3.66
N LYS A 33 1.82 5.44 4.80
CA LYS A 33 2.86 5.89 5.74
C LYS A 33 4.24 5.90 5.09
N LYS A 34 4.58 4.85 4.33
CA LYS A 34 5.85 4.78 3.59
C LYS A 34 5.94 5.82 2.48
N GLY A 35 4.85 6.07 1.76
CA GLY A 35 4.77 7.15 0.78
C GLY A 35 4.99 8.52 1.39
N VAL A 36 4.31 8.81 2.52
CA VAL A 36 4.48 10.07 3.27
C VAL A 36 5.93 10.25 3.71
N GLN A 37 6.49 9.23 4.36
CA GLN A 37 7.87 9.24 4.86
C GLN A 37 8.85 9.52 3.71
N SER A 38 8.74 8.75 2.63
CA SER A 38 9.64 8.84 1.47
C SER A 38 9.62 10.24 0.82
N VAL A 39 8.44 10.85 0.69
CA VAL A 39 8.33 12.20 0.11
C VAL A 39 8.86 13.28 1.07
N GLN A 40 8.57 13.19 2.37
CA GLN A 40 8.99 14.19 3.35
C GLN A 40 10.51 14.15 3.63
N GLU A 41 11.09 12.95 3.65
CA GLU A 41 12.50 12.73 3.95
C GLU A 41 13.40 12.77 2.70
N TRP A 42 12.81 12.89 1.51
CA TRP A 42 13.53 12.88 0.23
C TRP A 42 14.34 11.59 0.01
N THR A 43 13.80 10.47 0.48
CA THR A 43 14.41 9.14 0.37
C THR A 43 13.71 8.32 -0.72
N PRO A 44 14.33 7.22 -1.20
CA PRO A 44 13.63 6.23 -2.01
C PRO A 44 12.40 5.69 -1.28
N LEU A 45 11.37 5.29 -2.03
CA LEU A 45 10.25 4.54 -1.47
C LEU A 45 10.70 3.09 -1.30
N GLU A 46 10.55 2.54 -0.11
CA GLU A 46 10.84 1.14 0.20
C GLU A 46 9.61 0.46 0.78
N LEU A 47 9.10 -0.55 0.07
CA LEU A 47 7.96 -1.37 0.46
C LEU A 47 8.38 -2.84 0.49
N TRP A 48 7.95 -3.56 1.52
CA TRP A 48 8.14 -4.99 1.66
C TRP A 48 6.78 -5.64 1.87
N PHE A 49 6.43 -6.55 0.98
CA PHE A 49 5.14 -7.24 0.97
C PHE A 49 5.33 -8.70 1.33
N ASP A 50 4.59 -9.13 2.35
CA ASP A 50 4.43 -10.53 2.72
C ASP A 50 3.30 -11.16 1.91
N GLU A 51 3.60 -12.25 1.22
CA GLU A 51 2.65 -13.00 0.39
C GLU A 51 2.20 -14.31 1.07
N GLU A 52 2.60 -14.55 2.33
CA GLU A 52 2.36 -15.78 3.09
C GLU A 52 2.98 -17.03 2.47
N GLY A 53 4.31 -17.06 2.41
CA GLY A 53 5.08 -18.17 1.85
C GLY A 53 6.11 -17.72 0.82
N SER A 54 5.95 -16.49 0.32
CA SER A 54 6.95 -15.71 -0.38
C SER A 54 6.89 -14.25 0.09
N ALA A 55 7.85 -13.46 -0.34
CA ALA A 55 7.85 -12.03 -0.12
C ALA A 55 8.61 -11.33 -1.24
N PHE A 56 8.31 -10.05 -1.43
CA PHE A 56 9.07 -9.22 -2.35
C PHE A 56 9.29 -7.83 -1.78
N THR A 57 10.39 -7.22 -2.23
CA THR A 57 10.74 -5.84 -1.91
C THR A 57 10.57 -4.99 -3.15
N LEU A 58 9.82 -3.90 -3.03
CA LEU A 58 9.73 -2.84 -4.04
C LEU A 58 10.53 -1.63 -3.55
N THR A 59 11.43 -1.15 -4.39
CA THR A 59 12.18 0.11 -4.19
C THR A 59 11.91 1.06 -5.35
N ALA A 60 11.65 2.33 -5.09
CA ALA A 60 11.46 3.32 -6.17
C ALA A 60 12.16 4.64 -5.88
N ASP A 61 12.89 5.15 -6.87
CA ASP A 61 13.39 6.54 -6.92
C ASP A 61 13.20 7.13 -8.33
N GLU A 62 14.22 7.12 -9.19
CA GLU A 62 14.04 7.46 -10.62
C GLU A 62 13.33 6.36 -11.41
N GLU A 63 13.64 5.10 -11.08
CA GLU A 63 12.99 3.90 -11.59
C GLU A 63 12.56 3.01 -10.42
N THR A 64 11.68 2.05 -10.70
CA THR A 64 11.19 1.09 -9.72
C THR A 64 11.90 -0.25 -9.91
N LYS A 65 12.46 -0.78 -8.83
CA LYS A 65 13.05 -2.12 -8.77
C LYS A 65 12.19 -3.00 -7.87
N ILE A 66 11.94 -4.23 -8.30
CA ILE A 66 11.31 -5.27 -7.49
C ILE A 66 12.25 -6.45 -7.37
N VAL A 67 12.39 -6.98 -6.16
CA VAL A 67 13.21 -8.15 -5.85
C VAL A 67 12.34 -9.19 -5.16
N THR A 68 12.25 -10.38 -5.74
CA THR A 68 11.58 -11.54 -5.13
C THR A 68 12.64 -12.54 -4.67
N GLU A 69 12.42 -13.16 -3.50
CA GLU A 69 13.28 -14.24 -3.01
C GLU A 69 12.48 -15.55 -3.02
N GLY A 70 12.80 -16.45 -3.96
CA GLY A 70 12.12 -17.72 -4.13
C GLY A 70 13.05 -18.94 -3.99
N GLU A 71 12.46 -20.14 -4.05
CA GLU A 71 13.17 -21.42 -3.94
C GLU A 71 14.27 -21.59 -5.01
N PHE A 72 14.11 -20.94 -6.17
CA PHE A 72 15.02 -21.02 -7.31
C PHE A 72 16.02 -19.85 -7.40
N GLY A 73 16.04 -18.97 -6.40
CA GLY A 73 16.93 -17.81 -6.32
C GLY A 73 16.18 -16.47 -6.33
N THR A 74 16.95 -15.41 -6.54
CA THR A 74 16.46 -14.03 -6.57
C THR A 74 16.07 -13.64 -8.00
N GLU A 75 14.85 -13.13 -8.19
CA GLU A 75 14.45 -12.48 -9.44
C GLU A 75 14.40 -10.97 -9.24
N GLU A 76 14.78 -10.23 -10.28
CA GLU A 76 14.79 -8.77 -10.27
C GLU A 76 14.00 -8.22 -11.45
N TYR A 77 13.11 -7.28 -11.18
CA TYR A 77 12.31 -6.57 -12.18
C TYR A 77 12.69 -5.09 -12.15
N HIS A 78 12.80 -4.48 -13.33
CA HIS A 78 13.13 -3.07 -13.51
C HIS A 78 12.02 -2.41 -14.31
N ILE A 79 11.26 -1.55 -13.66
CA ILE A 79 10.06 -0.91 -14.20
C ILE A 79 10.34 0.58 -14.36
N LYS A 80 9.99 1.14 -15.52
CA LYS A 80 10.16 2.57 -15.83
C LYS A 80 9.04 3.41 -15.21
N CYS A 81 8.96 3.34 -13.88
CA CYS A 81 8.04 4.12 -13.07
C CYS A 81 8.83 4.86 -12.00
N SER A 82 8.66 6.18 -11.94
CA SER A 82 9.30 6.99 -10.91
C SER A 82 8.61 6.80 -9.56
N LYS A 83 9.32 7.08 -8.47
CA LYS A 83 8.78 7.10 -7.11
C LYS A 83 7.50 7.92 -7.00
N LEU A 84 7.49 9.13 -7.57
CA LEU A 84 6.32 10.01 -7.44
C LEU A 84 5.12 9.49 -8.23
N ASP A 85 5.35 8.91 -9.41
CA ASP A 85 4.27 8.34 -10.21
C ASP A 85 3.71 7.09 -9.54
N LEU A 86 4.58 6.24 -8.98
CA LEU A 86 4.17 5.07 -8.22
C LEU A 86 3.37 5.44 -6.96
N ILE A 87 3.81 6.44 -6.21
CA ILE A 87 3.07 6.93 -5.02
C ILE A 87 1.70 7.49 -5.43
N ARG A 88 1.61 8.21 -6.54
CA ARG A 88 0.33 8.71 -7.07
C ARG A 88 -0.57 7.58 -7.53
N GLU A 89 -0.02 6.56 -8.18
CA GLU A 89 -0.74 5.33 -8.51
C GLU A 89 -1.34 4.70 -7.24
N ILE A 90 -0.48 4.38 -6.26
CA ILE A 90 -0.91 3.77 -4.99
C ILE A 90 -2.03 4.59 -4.35
N LYS A 91 -1.85 5.91 -4.23
CA LYS A 91 -2.86 6.82 -3.69
C LYS A 91 -4.20 6.69 -4.43
N ASN A 92 -4.17 6.74 -5.77
CA ASN A 92 -5.36 6.67 -6.61
C ASN A 92 -6.10 5.33 -6.43
N ASP A 93 -5.39 4.21 -6.31
CA ASP A 93 -6.02 2.91 -6.07
C ASP A 93 -6.63 2.78 -4.68
N ILE A 94 -5.94 3.32 -3.65
CA ILE A 94 -6.53 3.38 -2.31
C ILE A 94 -7.79 4.23 -2.32
N GLU A 95 -7.81 5.37 -3.01
CA GLU A 95 -9.00 6.22 -3.15
C GLU A 95 -10.11 5.52 -3.94
N LYS A 96 -9.76 4.81 -5.02
CA LYS A 96 -10.71 4.10 -5.89
C LYS A 96 -11.45 2.98 -5.15
N TYR A 97 -10.75 2.23 -4.30
CA TYR A 97 -11.31 1.13 -3.53
C TYR A 97 -11.48 1.47 -2.04
N PHE A 98 -11.55 2.76 -1.71
CA PHE A 98 -11.55 3.24 -0.32
C PHE A 98 -12.58 2.54 0.57
N PRO A 99 -13.86 2.36 0.17
CA PRO A 99 -14.84 1.66 1.01
C PRO A 99 -14.45 0.21 1.29
N ASP A 100 -13.83 -0.47 0.32
CA ASP A 100 -13.42 -1.87 0.46
C ASP A 100 -12.19 -2.00 1.39
N TRP A 101 -11.30 -1.01 1.37
CA TRP A 101 -10.18 -0.92 2.31
C TRP A 101 -10.64 -0.65 3.75
N VAL A 102 -11.65 0.19 3.94
CA VAL A 102 -12.22 0.49 5.26
C VAL A 102 -13.04 -0.69 5.79
N ALA A 103 -13.76 -1.39 4.92
CA ALA A 103 -14.61 -2.52 5.31
C ALA A 103 -13.84 -3.73 5.85
N PHE A 104 -12.51 -3.74 5.74
CA PHE A 104 -11.66 -4.80 6.28
C PHE A 104 -10.62 -4.25 7.26
N SER A 105 -10.69 -4.73 8.50
CA SER A 105 -9.58 -4.74 9.45
C SER A 105 -9.64 -6.03 10.25
N GLU A 106 -8.49 -6.44 10.80
CA GLU A 106 -8.44 -7.59 11.72
C GLU A 106 -9.39 -7.37 12.91
N GLU A 107 -9.41 -6.16 13.48
CA GLU A 107 -10.32 -5.77 14.56
C GLU A 107 -11.80 -5.94 14.18
N TYR A 108 -12.18 -5.58 12.95
CA TYR A 108 -13.57 -5.72 12.48
C TYR A 108 -14.02 -7.18 12.45
N ALA A 109 -13.11 -8.11 12.13
CA ALA A 109 -13.42 -9.54 12.10
C ALA A 109 -13.71 -10.13 13.49
N TYR A 110 -13.24 -9.47 14.55
CA TYR A 110 -13.43 -9.89 15.95
C TYR A 110 -14.48 -9.08 16.72
N ALA A 111 -15.11 -8.09 16.08
CA ALA A 111 -16.15 -7.30 16.73
C ALA A 111 -17.34 -8.18 17.14
N GLU A 112 -17.72 -8.15 18.42
CA GLU A 112 -18.83 -8.96 18.95
C GLU A 112 -20.16 -8.21 18.86
N GLU A 113 -20.11 -6.87 18.89
CA GLU A 113 -21.28 -6.00 18.85
C GLU A 113 -21.28 -5.06 17.63
N GLU A 114 -22.48 -4.74 17.12
CA GLU A 114 -22.64 -3.83 15.98
C GLU A 114 -22.07 -2.43 16.26
N ALA A 115 -22.17 -1.95 17.51
CA ALA A 115 -21.61 -0.67 17.93
C ALA A 115 -20.08 -0.65 17.86
N GLU A 116 -19.43 -1.75 18.26
CA GLU A 116 -17.97 -1.91 18.19
C GLU A 116 -17.51 -1.98 16.73
N ALA A 117 -18.20 -2.78 15.91
CA ALA A 117 -17.92 -2.87 14.47
C ALA A 117 -18.02 -1.50 13.77
N GLN A 118 -19.02 -0.70 14.15
CA GLN A 118 -19.23 0.65 13.63
C GLN A 118 -18.12 1.61 14.09
N GLU A 119 -17.67 1.53 15.34
CA GLU A 119 -16.57 2.35 15.86
C GLU A 119 -15.24 2.01 15.15
N ILE A 120 -14.93 0.73 14.96
CA ILE A 120 -13.75 0.26 14.23
C ILE A 120 -13.77 0.80 12.80
N TYR A 121 -14.91 0.68 12.11
CA TYR A 121 -15.08 1.21 10.76
C TYR A 121 -14.80 2.72 10.72
N GLN A 122 -15.38 3.50 11.63
CA GLN A 122 -15.22 4.96 11.66
C GLN A 122 -13.78 5.38 11.99
N ASN A 123 -13.13 4.70 12.93
CA ASN A 123 -11.74 4.96 13.29
C ASN A 123 -10.81 4.67 12.11
N ARG A 124 -11.04 3.57 11.41
CA ARG A 124 -10.28 3.20 10.20
C ARG A 124 -10.51 4.18 9.06
N GLU A 125 -11.76 4.56 8.80
CA GLU A 125 -12.09 5.57 7.79
C GLU A 125 -11.34 6.88 8.07
N ARG A 126 -11.38 7.37 9.32
CA ARG A 126 -10.67 8.58 9.73
C ARG A 126 -9.17 8.45 9.49
N LEU A 127 -8.56 7.36 9.95
CA LEU A 127 -7.12 7.12 9.79
C LEU A 127 -6.69 7.14 8.32
N LEU A 128 -7.39 6.43 7.44
CA LEU A 128 -7.03 6.39 6.02
C LEU A 128 -7.22 7.75 5.34
N ARG A 129 -8.25 8.53 5.72
CA ARG A 129 -8.43 9.91 5.24
C ARG A 129 -7.30 10.83 5.68
N GLU A 130 -6.87 10.72 6.93
CA GLU A 130 -5.75 11.51 7.47
C GLU A 130 -4.45 11.21 6.71
N LEU A 131 -4.13 9.93 6.50
CA LEU A 131 -2.94 9.51 5.76
C LEU A 131 -2.98 9.95 4.29
N LEU A 132 -4.14 9.85 3.62
CA LEU A 132 -4.30 10.35 2.24
C LEU A 132 -4.09 11.86 2.17
N ALA A 133 -4.64 12.62 3.12
CA ALA A 133 -4.48 14.08 3.17
C ALA A 133 -3.04 14.49 3.48
N GLU A 134 -2.35 13.76 4.36
CA GLU A 134 -0.94 13.98 4.64
C GLU A 134 -0.07 13.71 3.42
N LEU A 135 -0.33 12.60 2.70
CA LEU A 135 0.38 12.26 1.48
C LEU A 135 0.17 13.31 0.39
N GLU A 136 -1.07 13.74 0.17
CA GLU A 136 -1.39 14.82 -0.77
C GLU A 136 -0.64 16.12 -0.41
N THR A 137 -0.62 16.47 0.87
CA THR A 137 0.13 17.65 1.34
C THR A 137 1.63 17.53 1.10
N ALA A 138 2.20 16.33 1.32
CA ALA A 138 3.62 16.07 1.07
C ALA A 138 3.96 16.19 -0.43
N LEU A 139 3.14 15.59 -1.31
CA LEU A 139 3.30 15.66 -2.77
C LEU A 139 3.21 17.10 -3.30
N GLN A 140 2.31 17.92 -2.76
CA GLN A 140 2.18 19.33 -3.14
C GLN A 140 3.42 20.16 -2.77
N LYS A 141 4.11 19.84 -1.67
CA LYS A 141 5.36 20.50 -1.28
C LYS A 141 6.52 20.10 -2.18
N TYR A 142 6.56 18.85 -2.64
CA TYR A 142 7.60 18.33 -3.53
C TYR A 142 7.56 18.95 -4.93
N THR A 143 6.39 19.43 -5.37
CA THR A 143 6.17 19.97 -6.73
C THR A 143 6.42 21.49 -6.83
N LYS A 144 6.81 22.16 -5.74
CA LYS A 144 7.13 23.59 -5.69
C LYS A 144 8.63 23.83 -5.59
#